data_AF-A0A8D5U3D5-F1
#
_entry.id   AF-A0A8D5U3D5-F1
#
_cell.length_a   1.000
_cell.length_b   1.000
_cell.length_c   1.000
_cell.angle_alpha   90.00
_cell.angle_beta   90.00
_cell.angle_gamma   90.00
#
_symmetry.space_group_name_H-M   'P 1'
#
loop_
_entity.id
_entity.type
_entity.pdbx_description
1 polymer ?
#
loop_
_entity_poly.entity_id
_entity_poly.type
_entity_poly.pdbx_seq_one_letter_code
_entity_poly.pdbx_strand_id
1 'polypeptide(L)'
;MRVLLITKTLCNELMVQKVNRFNVDAVIGVGDVTCPERFKGFKGLHGELDGVHAYKYIMRNRFTSSLALSSDFTTEYVVSHMPPLGSTTAVVNGVYIGSIEVTELVKRHKPKILFHGHVEDQGKGLINGVLVVSIGSLDRGRAILFDEERLFFEFLEIK
;
A
#
# COMPACT_ATOMS: atom_id res chain seq x y z
N MET A 1 13.81 8.91 5.66
CA MET A 1 13.18 7.65 6.10
C MET A 1 12.77 6.85 4.88
N ARG A 2 13.16 5.58 4.79
CA ARG A 2 12.81 4.66 3.71
C ARG A 2 11.78 3.66 4.19
N VAL A 3 10.64 3.59 3.51
CA VAL A 3 9.55 2.67 3.84
C VAL A 3 9.28 1.73 2.68
N LEU A 4 9.05 0.45 3.01
CA LEU A 4 8.62 -0.53 2.02
C LEU A 4 7.10 -0.70 2.10
N LEU A 5 6.41 -0.39 1.01
CA LEU A 5 4.97 -0.58 0.89
C LEU A 5 4.71 -1.97 0.29
N ILE A 6 3.92 -2.77 1.01
CA ILE A 6 3.54 -4.13 0.61
C ILE A 6 2.03 -4.32 0.76
N THR A 7 1.46 -5.29 0.04
CA THR A 7 0.05 -5.68 0.14
C THR A 7 -0.14 -7.04 -0.53
N LYS A 8 -1.30 -7.67 -0.31
CA LYS A 8 -1.71 -8.95 -0.90
C LYS A 8 -0.64 -10.04 -0.75
N THR A 9 -0.47 -10.52 0.47
CA THR A 9 0.37 -11.67 0.75
C THR A 9 -0.29 -12.72 1.64
N LEU A 10 -0.16 -13.97 1.19
CA LEU A 10 -0.47 -15.20 1.92
C LEU A 10 0.73 -15.74 2.71
N CYS A 11 1.73 -14.89 2.94
CA CYS A 11 2.76 -15.14 3.96
C CYS A 11 3.69 -16.31 3.68
N ASN A 12 4.07 -16.43 2.41
CA ASN A 12 5.13 -17.31 1.98
C ASN A 12 6.43 -17.00 2.74
N GLU A 13 7.01 -18.03 3.39
CA GLU A 13 8.22 -17.94 4.20
C GLU A 13 9.37 -17.23 3.48
N LEU A 14 9.62 -17.63 2.23
CA LEU A 14 10.72 -17.08 1.43
C LEU A 14 10.51 -15.58 1.18
N MET A 15 9.25 -15.17 0.92
CA MET A 15 8.95 -13.76 0.71
C MET A 15 9.09 -12.93 1.97
N VAL A 16 8.61 -13.43 3.11
CA VAL A 16 8.80 -12.80 4.41
C VAL A 16 10.29 -12.57 4.69
N GLN A 17 11.12 -13.61 4.48
CA GLN A 17 12.56 -13.51 4.69
C GLN A 17 13.22 -12.49 3.77
N LYS A 18 12.83 -12.44 2.50
CA LYS A 18 13.36 -11.45 1.54
C LYS A 18 13.00 -10.04 1.95
N VAL A 19 11.74 -9.78 2.30
CA VAL A 19 11.30 -8.47 2.79
C VAL A 19 12.08 -8.06 4.04
N ASN A 20 12.25 -8.97 5.01
CA ASN A 20 12.99 -8.70 6.25
C ASN A 20 14.50 -8.48 6.08
N ARG A 21 15.06 -8.70 4.87
CA ARG A 21 16.45 -8.38 4.52
C ARG A 21 16.61 -6.98 3.92
N PHE A 22 15.52 -6.31 3.53
CA PHE A 22 15.61 -4.92 3.08
C PHE A 22 16.04 -4.02 4.23
N ASN A 23 17.00 -3.14 3.96
CA ASN A 23 17.42 -2.10 4.89
C ASN A 23 16.48 -0.89 4.78
N VAL A 24 15.32 -1.01 5.41
CA VAL A 24 14.26 0.02 5.48
C VAL A 24 13.89 0.30 6.93
N ASP A 25 13.42 1.51 7.20
CA ASP A 25 13.06 1.96 8.54
C ASP A 25 11.73 1.35 9.01
N ALA A 26 10.82 1.09 8.06
CA ALA A 26 9.54 0.45 8.33
C ALA A 26 8.99 -0.30 7.12
N VAL A 27 8.14 -1.29 7.39
CA VAL A 27 7.28 -1.95 6.40
C VAL A 27 5.85 -1.49 6.64
N ILE A 28 5.21 -0.95 5.60
CA ILE A 28 3.82 -0.50 5.66
C ILE A 28 2.96 -1.44 4.81
N GLY A 29 2.11 -2.22 5.48
CA GLY A 29 1.10 -3.05 4.83
C GLY A 29 -0.11 -2.24 4.42
N VAL A 30 -0.45 -2.23 3.13
CA VAL A 30 -1.57 -1.48 2.56
C VAL A 30 -2.77 -2.43 2.35
N GLY A 31 -3.09 -3.18 3.42
CA GLY A 31 -4.12 -4.22 3.48
C GLY A 31 -3.75 -5.56 2.82
N ASP A 32 -4.54 -6.57 3.12
CA ASP A 32 -4.37 -7.97 2.69
C ASP A 32 -2.97 -8.54 3.02
N VAL A 33 -2.50 -8.32 4.25
CA VAL A 33 -1.26 -8.90 4.76
C VAL A 33 -1.64 -9.86 5.88
N THR A 34 -1.67 -11.15 5.58
CA THR A 34 -2.28 -12.16 6.45
C THR A 34 -1.43 -12.58 7.68
N CYS A 35 -0.17 -12.13 7.75
CA CYS A 35 0.80 -12.42 8.83
C CYS A 35 1.65 -11.19 9.19
N PRO A 36 1.02 -10.05 9.50
CA PRO A 36 1.71 -8.79 9.71
C PRO A 36 2.83 -8.87 10.77
N GLU A 37 2.66 -9.72 11.78
CA GLU A 37 3.63 -9.95 12.86
C GLU A 37 4.99 -10.49 12.41
N ARG A 38 5.07 -11.01 11.18
CA ARG A 38 6.29 -11.64 10.65
C ARG A 38 7.22 -10.64 9.96
N PHE A 39 6.77 -9.43 9.71
CA PHE A 39 7.55 -8.37 9.06
C PHE A 39 8.15 -7.43 10.12
N LYS A 40 9.45 -7.15 10.01
CA LYS A 40 10.16 -6.27 10.96
C LYS A 40 9.63 -4.84 10.86
N GLY A 41 9.28 -4.25 12.00
CA GLY A 41 8.80 -2.86 12.06
C GLY A 41 7.48 -2.64 11.32
N PHE A 42 6.64 -3.68 11.22
CA PHE A 42 5.39 -3.60 10.48
C PHE A 42 4.40 -2.62 11.11
N LYS A 43 3.85 -1.75 10.27
CA LYS A 43 2.61 -1.04 10.51
C LYS A 43 1.67 -1.28 9.33
N GLY A 44 0.36 -1.13 9.50
CA GLY A 44 -0.51 -1.37 8.36
C GLY A 44 -1.92 -0.84 8.44
N LEU A 45 -2.59 -1.00 7.31
CA LEU A 45 -4.01 -0.82 7.10
C LEU A 45 -4.66 -2.20 7.01
N HIS A 46 -5.93 -2.26 7.42
CA HIS A 46 -6.72 -3.48 7.28
C HIS A 46 -7.22 -3.61 5.82
N GLY A 47 -7.14 -4.82 5.27
CA GLY A 47 -7.77 -5.23 4.02
C GLY A 47 -8.76 -6.38 4.22
N GLU A 48 -9.52 -6.70 3.18
CA GLU A 48 -10.67 -7.60 3.27
C GLU A 48 -10.28 -9.05 3.57
N LEU A 49 -9.05 -9.45 3.22
CA LEU A 49 -8.54 -10.81 3.40
C LEU A 49 -7.82 -11.02 4.74
N ASP A 50 -7.67 -9.98 5.56
CA ASP A 50 -6.99 -10.13 6.85
C ASP A 50 -7.87 -10.92 7.83
N GLY A 51 -7.44 -12.12 8.19
CA GLY A 51 -8.07 -12.91 9.24
C GLY A 51 -8.02 -12.21 10.62
N VAL A 52 -8.79 -12.73 11.59
CA VAL A 52 -8.93 -12.14 12.93
C VAL A 52 -7.60 -11.89 13.64
N HIS A 53 -6.61 -12.77 13.45
CA HIS A 53 -5.27 -12.59 14.02
C HIS A 53 -4.56 -11.36 13.44
N ALA A 54 -4.47 -11.31 12.10
CA ALA A 54 -3.87 -10.19 11.38
C ALA A 54 -4.57 -8.87 11.73
N TYR A 55 -5.91 -8.84 11.72
CA TYR A 55 -6.68 -7.68 12.12
C TYR A 55 -6.31 -7.17 13.53
N LYS A 56 -6.28 -8.06 14.53
CA LYS A 56 -5.92 -7.68 15.91
C LYS A 56 -4.51 -7.11 16.01
N TYR A 57 -3.56 -7.67 15.26
CA TYR A 57 -2.19 -7.15 15.21
C TYR A 57 -2.14 -5.78 14.54
N ILE A 58 -2.81 -5.61 13.40
CA ILE A 58 -2.88 -4.35 12.65
C ILE A 58 -3.53 -3.26 13.50
N MET A 59 -4.60 -3.55 14.26
CA MET A 59 -5.22 -2.54 15.14
C MET A 59 -4.29 -2.05 16.25
N ARG A 60 -3.36 -2.89 16.73
CA ARG A 60 -2.33 -2.47 17.69
C ARG A 60 -1.17 -1.73 17.03
N ASN A 61 -0.91 -2.00 15.76
CA ASN A 61 0.21 -1.47 14.97
C ASN A 61 -0.30 -0.70 13.75
N ARG A 62 -1.37 0.08 13.93
CA ARG A 62 -2.04 0.75 12.83
C ARG A 62 -1.13 1.82 12.25
N PHE A 63 -1.03 1.87 10.92
CA PHE A 63 -0.43 3.01 10.25
C PHE A 63 -1.46 4.15 10.13
N THR A 64 -1.03 5.36 10.49
CA THR A 64 -1.81 6.58 10.29
C THR A 64 -0.99 7.60 9.49
N SER A 65 0.21 7.93 9.98
CA SER A 65 1.12 8.83 9.27
C SER A 65 2.57 8.69 9.73
N SER A 66 3.46 9.25 8.91
CA SER A 66 4.89 9.43 9.11
C SER A 66 5.30 10.83 8.61
N LEU A 67 6.56 11.03 8.19
CA LEU A 67 7.10 12.34 7.80
C LEU A 67 6.39 12.90 6.55
N ALA A 68 6.22 12.07 5.53
CA ALA A 68 5.61 12.46 4.26
C ALA A 68 4.40 11.60 3.86
N LEU A 69 4.26 10.40 4.44
CA LEU A 69 3.23 9.43 4.08
C LEU A 69 2.09 9.40 5.11
N SER A 70 0.85 9.28 4.66
CA SER A 70 -0.31 9.14 5.55
C SER A 70 -1.39 8.23 4.98
N SER A 71 -2.27 7.70 5.82
CA SER A 71 -3.48 6.99 5.38
C SER A 71 -4.76 7.80 5.61
N ASP A 72 -4.66 8.89 6.35
CA ASP A 72 -5.77 9.78 6.71
C ASP A 72 -5.80 11.06 5.87
N PHE A 73 -5.01 11.11 4.78
CA PHE A 73 -4.92 12.23 3.85
C PHE A 73 -4.41 13.55 4.48
N THR A 74 -3.68 13.45 5.60
CA THR A 74 -3.04 14.62 6.25
C THR A 74 -1.76 15.07 5.55
N THR A 75 -1.21 14.28 4.64
CA THR A 75 0.01 14.58 3.87
C THR A 75 -0.24 14.51 2.36
N GLU A 76 0.73 14.95 1.56
CA GLU A 76 0.65 14.93 0.09
C GLU A 76 0.88 13.54 -0.53
N TYR A 77 1.37 12.57 0.24
CA TYR A 77 1.59 11.19 -0.19
C TYR A 77 0.73 10.27 0.66
N VAL A 78 -0.19 9.57 0.03
CA VAL A 78 -1.24 8.84 0.74
C VAL A 78 -1.17 7.36 0.43
N VAL A 79 -1.47 6.51 1.41
CA VAL A 79 -1.75 5.07 1.22
C VAL A 79 -3.22 4.79 1.48
N SER A 80 -3.81 3.94 0.66
CA SER A 80 -5.16 3.42 0.88
C SER A 80 -5.21 1.96 0.48
N HIS A 81 -5.88 1.10 1.25
CA HIS A 81 -6.08 -0.28 0.79
C HIS A 81 -6.85 -0.30 -0.53
N MET A 82 -7.98 0.42 -0.59
CA MET A 82 -8.84 0.50 -1.76
C MET A 82 -8.35 1.56 -2.76
N PRO A 83 -8.37 1.27 -4.07
CA PRO A 83 -8.18 2.29 -5.10
C PRO A 83 -9.35 3.29 -5.14
N PRO A 84 -9.14 4.51 -5.64
CA PRO A 84 -10.26 5.37 -6.02
C PRO A 84 -11.02 4.77 -7.20
N LEU A 85 -12.35 4.82 -7.15
CA LEU A 85 -13.22 4.39 -8.23
C LEU A 85 -12.91 5.15 -9.52
N GLY A 86 -12.81 4.42 -10.63
CA GLY A 86 -12.45 4.97 -11.93
C GLY A 86 -10.95 5.11 -12.16
N SER A 87 -10.10 4.64 -11.23
CA SER A 87 -8.66 4.56 -11.47
C SER A 87 -8.33 3.53 -12.56
N THR A 88 -7.49 3.91 -13.52
CA THR A 88 -6.98 2.99 -14.56
C THR A 88 -6.01 1.95 -14.01
N THR A 89 -5.50 2.15 -12.79
CA THR A 89 -4.65 1.17 -12.08
C THR A 89 -5.47 0.12 -11.34
N ALA A 90 -6.80 0.17 -11.44
CA ALA A 90 -7.71 -0.71 -10.74
C ALA A 90 -8.77 -1.28 -11.68
N VAL A 91 -8.30 -1.94 -12.73
CA VAL A 91 -9.15 -2.66 -13.70
C VAL A 91 -8.89 -4.15 -13.57
N VAL A 92 -9.91 -4.91 -13.17
CA VAL A 92 -9.85 -6.36 -13.05
C VAL A 92 -10.89 -6.95 -13.99
N ASN A 93 -10.44 -7.80 -14.93
CA ASN A 93 -11.30 -8.40 -15.97
C ASN A 93 -12.14 -7.37 -16.74
N GLY A 94 -11.56 -6.19 -17.03
CA GLY A 94 -12.23 -5.11 -17.75
C GLY A 94 -13.19 -4.25 -16.90
N VAL A 95 -13.33 -4.52 -15.61
CA VAL A 95 -14.20 -3.78 -14.70
C VAL A 95 -13.35 -2.88 -13.80
N TYR A 96 -13.74 -1.60 -13.72
CA TYR A 96 -13.16 -0.66 -12.76
C TYR A 96 -13.65 -1.01 -11.35
N ILE A 97 -12.69 -1.32 -10.48
CA ILE A 97 -12.94 -1.54 -9.06
C ILE A 97 -12.38 -0.36 -8.26
N GLY A 98 -13.01 -0.04 -7.14
CA GLY A 98 -12.55 1.03 -6.26
C GLY A 98 -13.64 1.61 -5.38
N SER A 99 -13.22 2.48 -4.48
CA SER A 99 -14.08 3.09 -3.46
C SER A 99 -14.50 4.50 -3.86
N ILE A 100 -15.81 4.76 -3.77
CA ILE A 100 -16.37 6.10 -3.92
C ILE A 100 -15.81 7.02 -2.83
N GLU A 101 -15.69 6.54 -1.59
CA GLU A 101 -15.16 7.30 -0.46
C GLU A 101 -13.72 7.76 -0.73
N VAL A 102 -12.85 6.85 -1.16
CA VAL A 102 -11.45 7.18 -1.51
C VAL A 102 -11.41 8.20 -2.64
N THR A 103 -12.32 8.08 -3.62
CA THR A 103 -12.43 9.05 -4.73
C THR A 103 -12.76 10.45 -4.24
N GLU A 104 -13.72 10.57 -3.32
CA GLU A 104 -14.10 11.86 -2.73
C GLU A 104 -12.99 12.45 -1.86
N LEU A 105 -12.25 11.61 -1.12
CA LEU A 105 -11.07 12.05 -0.37
C LEU A 105 -9.97 12.57 -1.29
N VAL A 106 -9.70 11.88 -2.42
CA VAL A 106 -8.75 12.33 -3.44
C VAL A 106 -9.17 13.66 -4.05
N LYS A 107 -10.45 13.84 -4.40
CA LYS A 107 -10.97 15.11 -4.94
C LYS A 107 -10.84 16.27 -3.95
N ARG A 108 -11.11 16.00 -2.68
CA ARG A 108 -11.10 16.99 -1.59
C ARG A 108 -9.69 17.44 -1.23
N HIS A 109 -8.79 16.48 -0.97
CA HIS A 109 -7.45 16.76 -0.44
C HIS A 109 -6.40 16.94 -1.53
N LYS A 110 -6.64 16.40 -2.73
CA LYS A 110 -5.74 16.48 -3.90
C LYS A 110 -4.28 16.15 -3.55
N PRO A 111 -3.99 14.97 -2.97
CA PRO A 111 -2.61 14.58 -2.69
C PRO A 111 -1.81 14.53 -3.99
N LYS A 112 -0.49 14.65 -3.91
CA LYS A 112 0.40 14.47 -5.06
C LYS A 112 0.36 13.03 -5.55
N ILE A 113 0.42 12.07 -4.62
CA ILE A 113 0.42 10.64 -4.92
C ILE A 113 -0.51 9.90 -3.96
N LEU A 114 -1.30 8.97 -4.49
CA LEU A 114 -1.99 7.94 -3.73
C LEU A 114 -1.48 6.56 -4.14
N PHE A 115 -0.86 5.85 -3.22
CA PHE A 115 -0.51 4.44 -3.35
C PHE A 115 -1.70 3.58 -2.89
N HIS A 116 -2.05 2.55 -3.65
CA HIS A 116 -3.10 1.62 -3.25
C HIS A 116 -2.73 0.16 -3.37
N GLY A 117 -3.40 -0.66 -2.56
CA GLY A 117 -3.35 -2.11 -2.64
C GLY A 117 -4.51 -2.69 -3.43
N HIS A 118 -5.04 -3.83 -2.96
CA HIS A 118 -6.20 -4.56 -3.47
C HIS A 118 -6.05 -5.19 -4.88
N VAL A 119 -5.29 -4.57 -5.78
CA VAL A 119 -4.98 -5.04 -7.14
C VAL A 119 -3.61 -5.73 -7.18
N GLU A 120 -3.47 -6.78 -8.00
CA GLU A 120 -2.25 -7.59 -8.03
C GLU A 120 -1.14 -7.03 -8.93
N ASP A 121 -1.51 -6.23 -9.93
CA ASP A 121 -0.60 -5.64 -10.91
C ASP A 121 -0.14 -4.25 -10.50
N GLN A 122 1.15 -3.99 -10.69
CA GLN A 122 1.72 -2.65 -10.52
C GLN A 122 1.31 -1.76 -11.68
N GLY A 123 1.09 -0.49 -11.38
CA GLY A 123 0.75 0.47 -12.41
C GLY A 123 0.66 1.88 -11.87
N LYS A 124 0.63 2.84 -12.79
CA LYS A 124 0.40 4.25 -12.49
C LYS A 124 -0.67 4.82 -13.42
N GLY A 125 -1.50 5.70 -12.88
CA GLY A 125 -2.57 6.36 -13.59
C GLY A 125 -2.82 7.73 -12.99
N LEU A 126 -3.57 8.57 -13.71
CA LEU A 126 -3.99 9.87 -13.20
C LEU A 126 -5.49 9.85 -12.97
N ILE A 127 -5.92 10.35 -11.81
CA ILE A 127 -7.32 10.65 -11.54
C ILE A 127 -7.41 12.07 -10.98
N ASN A 128 -8.17 12.94 -11.64
CA ASN A 128 -8.35 14.34 -11.20
C ASN A 128 -7.03 15.09 -10.93
N GLY A 129 -5.98 14.80 -11.71
CA GLY A 129 -4.65 15.40 -11.54
C GLY A 129 -3.78 14.79 -10.44
N VAL A 130 -4.28 13.81 -9.69
CA VAL A 130 -3.54 13.04 -8.68
C VAL A 130 -2.93 11.80 -9.30
N LEU A 131 -1.65 11.54 -9.02
CA LEU A 131 -0.98 10.30 -9.43
C LEU A 131 -1.45 9.15 -8.53
N VAL A 132 -2.13 8.18 -9.11
CA VAL A 132 -2.55 6.96 -8.43
C VAL A 132 -1.62 5.83 -8.83
N VAL A 133 -1.13 5.09 -7.84
CA VAL A 133 -0.11 4.07 -8.02
C VAL A 133 -0.58 2.78 -7.36
N SER A 134 -0.70 1.70 -8.14
CA SER A 134 -0.93 0.37 -7.55
C SER A 134 0.39 -0.25 -7.11
N ILE A 135 0.45 -0.71 -5.86
CA ILE A 135 1.62 -1.39 -5.27
C ILE A 135 1.84 -2.76 -5.92
N GLY A 136 0.76 -3.41 -6.37
CA GLY A 136 0.73 -4.80 -6.80
C GLY A 136 0.78 -5.79 -5.63
N SER A 137 0.84 -7.09 -5.95
CA SER A 137 0.86 -8.15 -4.94
C SER A 137 2.27 -8.60 -4.57
N LEU A 138 2.55 -8.66 -3.26
CA LEU A 138 3.80 -9.20 -2.75
C LEU A 138 3.93 -10.71 -3.03
N ASP A 139 2.83 -11.46 -3.14
CA ASP A 139 2.88 -12.86 -3.60
C ASP A 139 3.37 -13.01 -5.04
N ARG A 140 3.29 -11.94 -5.85
CA ARG A 140 3.93 -11.82 -7.18
C ARG A 140 5.31 -11.15 -7.12
N GLY A 141 5.88 -10.98 -5.93
CA GLY A 141 7.14 -10.30 -5.71
C GLY A 141 7.08 -8.79 -5.87
N ARG A 142 5.90 -8.16 -5.88
CA ARG A 142 5.77 -6.71 -6.12
C ARG A 142 5.70 -5.93 -4.83
N ALA A 143 6.47 -4.84 -4.76
CA ALA A 143 6.45 -3.88 -3.67
C ALA A 143 6.80 -2.48 -4.18
N ILE A 144 6.64 -1.46 -3.34
CA ILE A 144 7.16 -0.12 -3.61
C ILE A 144 8.13 0.25 -2.50
N LEU A 145 9.31 0.75 -2.87
CA LEU A 145 10.14 1.48 -1.92
C LEU A 145 9.82 2.96 -2.05
N PHE A 146 9.49 3.61 -0.93
CA PHE A 146 9.28 5.05 -0.85
C PHE A 146 10.31 5.68 0.08
N ASP A 147 11.02 6.69 -0.42
CA ASP A 147 11.94 7.52 0.34
C ASP A 147 11.25 8.83 0.69
N GLU A 148 10.91 9.00 1.97
CA GLU A 148 10.15 10.15 2.46
C GLU A 148 10.97 11.44 2.52
N GLU A 149 12.31 11.36 2.53
CA GLU A 149 13.16 12.56 2.51
C GLU A 149 13.35 13.07 1.09
N ARG A 150 13.52 12.13 0.15
CA ARG A 150 13.70 12.45 -1.27
C ARG A 150 12.37 12.59 -2.02
N LEU A 151 11.26 12.23 -1.38
CA LEU A 151 9.91 12.23 -1.94
C LEU A 151 9.82 11.46 -3.27
N PHE A 152 10.52 10.33 -3.32
CA PHE A 152 10.69 9.49 -4.49
C PHE A 152 10.25 8.05 -4.20
N PHE A 153 9.64 7.39 -5.18
CA PHE A 153 9.29 5.98 -5.07
C PHE A 153 9.81 5.19 -6.28
N GLU A 154 10.10 3.91 -6.04
CA GLU A 154 10.43 2.94 -7.07
C GLU A 154 9.57 1.68 -6.95
N PHE A 155 9.16 1.13 -8.09
CA PHE A 155 8.60 -0.21 -8.14
C PHE A 155 9.71 -1.24 -7.94
N LEU A 156 9.46 -2.21 -7.07
CA LEU A 156 10.37 -3.31 -6.80
C LEU A 156 9.79 -4.64 -7.26
N GLU A 157 10.66 -5.46 -7.84
CA GLU A 157 10.45 -6.88 -8.08
C GLU A 157 11.38 -7.70 -7.17
N ILE A 158 10.81 -8.25 -6.11
CA ILE A 158 11.46 -9.10 -5.13
C ILE A 158 11.40 -10.54 -5.64
N LYS A 159 12.47 -10.97 -6.31
CA LYS A 159 12.64 -12.31 -6.87
C LYS A 159 12.99 -13.35 -5.83
#